data_AF-A0A4U1G319-F1
#
_entry.id   AF-A0A4U1G319-F1
#
_cell.length_a   1.000
_cell.length_b   1.000
_cell.length_c   1.000
_cell.angle_alpha   90.00
_cell.angle_beta   90.00
_cell.angle_gamma   90.00
#
_symmetry.space_group_name_H-M   'P 1'
#
loop_
_entity.id
_entity.type
_entity.pdbx_description
1 polymer ?
#
loop_
_entity_poly.entity_id
_entity_poly.type
_entity_poly.pdbx_seq_one_letter_code
_entity_poly.pdbx_strand_id
1 'polypeptide(L)' 'MSKSIFFTGQPILNQLLNLLDRGKIKSIARAGKHDHYYKHFDTYTHLITMLYCALNKCTSSREVVSGMKA' A
#
# COMPACT_ATOMS: atom_id res chain seq x y z
N MET A 1 -18.71 7.20 24.12
CA MET A 1 -18.75 5.89 23.43
C MET A 1 -17.56 5.79 22.51
N SER A 2 -16.53 5.06 22.92
CA SER A 2 -15.40 4.72 22.06
C SER A 2 -15.89 3.70 21.04
N LYS A 3 -16.06 4.11 19.78
CA LYS A 3 -16.46 3.21 18.70
C LYS A 3 -15.26 2.32 18.40
N SER A 4 -15.40 1.01 18.67
CA SER A 4 -14.41 0.00 18.30
C SER A 4 -13.97 0.21 16.84
N ILE A 5 -12.68 0.46 16.61
CA ILE A 5 -12.07 0.52 15.28
C ILE A 5 -11.75 -0.88 14.72
N PHE A 6 -11.95 -1.93 15.52
CA PHE A 6 -11.80 -3.32 15.09
C PHE A 6 -13.06 -3.76 14.34
N PHE A 7 -13.04 -3.62 13.02
CA PHE A 7 -14.05 -4.17 12.12
C PHE A 7 -13.63 -5.56 11.66
N THR A 8 -14.39 -6.59 12.04
CA THR A 8 -14.19 -8.01 11.66
C THR A 8 -14.43 -8.32 10.17
N GLY A 9 -14.49 -7.29 9.31
CA GLY A 9 -14.61 -7.39 7.86
C GLY A 9 -13.63 -6.48 7.09
N GLN A 10 -12.66 -5.85 7.75
CA GLN A 10 -11.64 -5.09 7.04
C GLN A 10 -10.67 -6.03 6.32
N PRO A 11 -10.38 -5.82 5.03
CA PRO A 11 -9.36 -6.59 4.31
C PRO A 11 -8.03 -6.56 5.06
N ILE A 12 -7.34 -7.69 5.14
CA ILE A 12 -6.05 -7.83 5.86
C ILE A 12 -5.03 -6.79 5.37
N LEU A 13 -5.01 -6.51 4.06
CA LEU A 13 -4.17 -5.46 3.50
C LEU A 13 -4.47 -4.09 4.13
N ASN A 14 -5.74 -3.72 4.31
CA ASN A 14 -6.10 -2.43 4.89
C ASN A 14 -5.68 -2.34 6.37
N GLN A 15 -5.76 -3.44 7.11
CA GLN A 15 -5.26 -3.51 8.48
C GLN A 15 -3.74 -3.28 8.54
N LEU A 16 -2.98 -3.88 7.62
CA LEU A 16 -1.54 -3.64 7.51
C LEU A 16 -1.21 -2.20 7.10
N LEU A 17 -1.97 -1.63 6.16
CA LEU A 17 -1.77 -0.24 5.74
C LEU A 17 -2.04 0.75 6.88
N ASN A 18 -2.96 0.44 7.80
CA ASN A 18 -3.20 1.26 8.99
C ASN A 18 -2.01 1.30 9.96
N LEU A 19 -1.10 0.32 9.90
CA LEU A 19 0.13 0.32 10.70
C LEU A 19 1.24 1.18 10.08
N LEU A 20 1.07 1.60 8.82
CA LEU A 20 2.06 2.38 8.09
C LEU A 20 1.75 3.88 8.21
N ASP A 21 2.71 4.65 8.71
CA ASP A 21 2.63 6.11 8.69
C ASP A 21 2.93 6.64 7.28
N ARG A 22 1.87 6.97 6.55
CA ARG A 22 1.95 7.56 5.21
C ARG A 22 2.75 8.86 5.17
N GLY A 23 2.68 9.70 6.21
CA GLY A 23 3.42 10.96 6.29
C GLY A 23 4.92 10.71 6.38
N LYS A 24 5.33 9.79 7.26
CA LYS A 24 6.73 9.38 7.41
C LYS A 24 7.29 8.77 6.13
N ILE A 25 6.53 7.88 5.46
CA ILE A 25 6.94 7.28 4.18
C ILE A 25 7.17 8.35 3.11
N LYS A 26 6.25 9.30 2.96
CA LYS A 26 6.41 10.40 1.99
C LYS A 26 7.59 11.32 2.33
N SER A 27 7.85 11.56 3.62
CA SER A 27 9.01 12.34 4.05
C SER A 27 10.32 11.65 3.66
N ILE A 28 10.44 10.36 3.92
CA ILE A 28 11.61 9.54 3.54
C ILE A 28 11.77 9.52 2.01
N ALA A 29 10.67 9.29 1.28
CA ALA A 29 10.67 9.28 -0.19
C ALA A 29 11.19 10.60 -0.79
N ARG A 30 10.79 11.74 -0.21
CA ARG A 30 11.26 13.08 -0.61
C ARG A 30 12.72 13.31 -0.25
N ALA A 31 13.14 12.94 0.95
CA ALA A 31 14.53 13.08 1.39
C ALA A 31 15.50 12.31 0.47
N GLY A 32 15.10 11.10 0.04
CA GLY A 32 15.86 10.28 -0.91
C GLY A 32 15.64 10.62 -2.39
N LYS A 33 14.82 11.63 -2.72
CA LYS A 33 14.43 11.99 -4.11
C LYS A 33 13.87 10.82 -4.94
N HIS A 34 13.26 9.84 -4.28
CA HIS A 34 12.70 8.65 -4.95
C HIS A 34 11.49 9.00 -5.85
N ASP A 35 10.76 10.05 -5.48
CA ASP A 35 9.61 10.59 -6.21
C ASP A 35 10.00 11.81 -7.07
N HIS A 36 11.21 11.88 -7.64
CA HIS A 36 11.59 13.05 -8.47
C HIS A 36 11.06 12.96 -9.91
N TYR A 37 11.02 11.77 -10.50
CA TYR A 37 10.63 11.54 -11.90
C TYR A 37 9.36 10.67 -12.06
N TYR A 38 8.62 10.42 -10.97
CA TYR A 38 7.38 9.66 -11.07
C TYR A 38 6.29 10.50 -11.76
N LYS A 39 5.44 9.83 -12.55
CA LYS A 39 4.29 10.47 -13.19
C LYS A 39 2.98 10.16 -12.46
N HIS A 40 2.71 8.88 -12.23
CA HIS A 40 1.46 8.41 -11.61
C HIS A 40 1.66 7.29 -10.58
N PHE A 41 2.90 6.83 -10.38
CA PHE A 41 3.22 5.71 -9.49
C PHE A 41 4.26 6.16 -8.47
N ASP A 42 3.77 6.78 -7.38
CA ASP A 42 4.62 7.28 -6.30
C ASP A 42 5.13 6.13 -5.40
N THR A 43 6.15 6.41 -4.60
CA THR A 43 6.77 5.44 -3.68
C THR A 43 5.74 4.78 -2.77
N TYR A 44 4.73 5.52 -2.31
CA TYR A 44 3.67 4.98 -1.47
C TYR A 44 2.77 3.99 -2.22
N THR A 45 2.35 4.33 -3.45
CA THR A 45 1.57 3.41 -4.29
C THR A 45 2.39 2.16 -4.62
N HIS A 46 3.68 2.32 -4.93
CA HIS A 46 4.57 1.18 -5.18
C HIS A 46 4.69 0.25 -3.97
N LEU A 47 4.82 0.80 -2.76
CA LEU A 47 4.85 0.01 -1.53
C LEU A 47 3.57 -0.81 -1.34
N ILE A 48 2.39 -0.20 -1.55
CA ILE A 48 1.10 -0.90 -1.45
C ILE A 48 1.03 -2.03 -2.47
N THR A 49 1.42 -1.77 -3.72
CA THR A 49 1.43 -2.77 -4.79
C THR A 49 2.35 -3.96 -4.46
N MET A 50 3.54 -3.69 -3.90
CA MET A 50 4.47 -4.75 -3.49
C MET A 50 3.95 -5.57 -2.30
N LEU A 51 3.33 -4.93 -1.31
CA LEU A 51 2.68 -5.62 -0.20
C LEU A 51 1.52 -6.50 -0.69
N TYR A 52 0.69 -5.98 -1.59
CA TYR A 52 -0.39 -6.76 -2.22
C TYR A 52 0.18 -8.00 -2.92
N CYS A 53 1.22 -7.83 -3.72
CA CYS A 53 1.88 -8.90 -4.46
C CYS A 53 2.41 -10.00 -3.53
N ALA A 54 3.11 -9.61 -2.46
CA ALA A 54 3.68 -10.55 -1.49
C ALA A 54 2.62 -11.33 -0.70
N LEU A 55 1.55 -10.66 -0.27
CA LEU A 55 0.48 -11.30 0.52
C LEU A 55 -0.36 -12.27 -0.32
N ASN A 56 -0.64 -11.91 -1.57
CA ASN A 56 -1.43 -12.74 -2.48
C ASN A 56 -0.57 -13.73 -3.28
N LYS A 57 0.75 -13.76 -3.03
CA LYS A 57 1.73 -14.60 -3.75
C LYS A 57 1.61 -14.47 -5.27
N CYS A 58 1.37 -13.24 -5.74
CA CYS A 58 1.26 -12.99 -7.17
C CYS A 58 2.59 -13.29 -7.85
N THR A 59 2.53 -14.03 -8.95
CA THR A 59 3.71 -14.39 -9.75
C THR A 59 3.85 -13.51 -10.99
N SER A 60 2.81 -12.74 -11.31
CA SER A 60 2.79 -11.85 -12.47
C SER A 60 2.15 -10.50 -12.15
N SER A 61 2.59 -9.44 -12.84
CA SER A 61 1.96 -8.11 -12.71
C SER A 61 0.50 -8.12 -13.17
N ARG A 62 0.10 -9.07 -14.02
CA ARG A 62 -1.29 -9.24 -14.46
C ARG A 62 -2.19 -9.69 -13.30
N GLU A 63 -1.74 -10.62 -12.48
CA GLU A 63 -2.44 -11.04 -11.26
C GLU A 63 -2.59 -9.87 -10.29
N VAL A 64 -1.53 -9.09 -10.09
CA VAL A 64 -1.55 -7.89 -9.24
C VAL A 64 -2.60 -6.90 -9.74
N VAL A 65 -2.58 -6.55 -11.04
CA VAL A 65 -3.53 -5.60 -11.62
C VAL A 65 -4.96 -6.13 -11.56
N SER A 66 -5.18 -7.41 -11.85
CA SER A 66 -6.51 -8.03 -11.81
C SER A 66 -7.07 -8.05 -10.40
N GLY A 67 -6.24 -8.42 -9.42
CA GLY A 67 -6.66 -8.56 -8.04
C GLY A 67 -6.77 -7.24 -7.28
N MET A 68 -6.09 -6.17 -7.71
CA MET A 68 -6.29 -4.81 -7.19
C MET A 68 -7.51 -4.11 -7.82
N LYS A 69 -8.04 -4.62 -8.92
CA LYS A 69 -9.24 -4.10 -9.61
C LYS A 69 -10.55 -4.79 -9.18
N ALA A 70 -10.44 -5.97 -8.58
CA ALA A 70 -11.56 -6.77 -8.08
C ALA A 70 -12.15 -6.16 -6.79
#